data_AF-A0A1P8Q212-F1
#
_entry.id   AF-A0A1P8Q212-F1
#
_cell.length_a   1.000
_cell.length_b   1.000
_cell.length_c   1.000
_cell.angle_alpha   90.00
_cell.angle_beta   90.00
_cell.angle_gamma   90.00
#
_symmetry.space_group_name_H-M   'P 1'
#
loop_
_entity.id
_entity.type
_entity.pdbx_description
1 polymer ?
#
loop_
_entity_poly.entity_id
_entity_poly.type
_entity_poly.pdbx_seq_one_letter_code
_entity_poly.pdbx_strand_id
1 'polypeptide(L)'
;MEEMEKYKMDRKEVIQTIEESVGEFNMLSESNLIGIVMQYLDRFEDSDFEPTLLDFRRDLIEYDEKTGHVNERDVDELVFKINQSFNGFNTY
;
A
#
# COMPACT_ATOMS: atom_id res chain seq x y z
N MET A 1 -3.87 -18.26 -29.92
CA MET A 1 -3.29 -16.98 -29.49
C MET A 1 -3.66 -16.90 -28.02
N GLU A 2 -2.75 -17.35 -27.16
CA GLU A 2 -2.97 -17.40 -25.70
C GLU A 2 -3.12 -15.95 -25.22
N GLU A 3 -4.31 -15.62 -24.71
CA GLU A 3 -4.51 -14.40 -23.94
C GLU A 3 -3.54 -14.48 -22.75
N MET A 4 -2.49 -13.66 -22.79
CA MET A 4 -1.66 -13.42 -21.61
C MET A 4 -2.57 -12.79 -20.55
N GLU A 5 -3.04 -13.63 -19.64
CA GLU A 5 -3.71 -13.23 -18.40
C GLU A 5 -2.76 -12.28 -17.68
N LYS A 6 -3.05 -10.98 -17.79
CA LYS A 6 -2.24 -9.89 -17.27
C LYS A 6 -2.24 -10.03 -15.75
N TYR A 7 -1.07 -10.28 -15.16
CA TYR A 7 -0.90 -10.49 -13.72
C TYR A 7 -1.42 -9.29 -12.92
N LYS A 8 -2.67 -9.37 -12.48
CA LYS A 8 -3.17 -8.59 -11.37
C LYS A 8 -2.72 -9.33 -10.11
N MET A 9 -1.93 -8.68 -9.26
CA MET A 9 -1.56 -9.26 -7.98
C MET A 9 -2.84 -9.67 -7.24
N ASP A 10 -2.86 -10.88 -6.69
CA ASP A 10 -4.00 -11.33 -5.88
C ASP A 10 -4.10 -10.45 -4.63
N ARG A 11 -5.32 -10.29 -4.08
CA ARG A 11 -5.55 -9.52 -2.84
C ARG A 11 -4.54 -9.92 -1.76
N LYS A 12 -4.30 -11.23 -1.60
CA LYS A 12 -3.38 -11.75 -0.58
C LYS A 12 -1.93 -11.35 -0.83
N GLU A 13 -1.51 -11.31 -2.08
CA GLU A 13 -0.15 -10.92 -2.45
C GLU A 13 0.09 -9.45 -2.14
N VAL A 14 -0.87 -8.58 -2.47
CA VAL A 14 -0.79 -7.15 -2.14
C VAL A 14 -0.74 -6.94 -0.64
N ILE A 15 -1.65 -7.57 0.12
CA ILE A 15 -1.67 -7.51 1.59
C ILE A 15 -0.32 -7.94 2.17
N GLN A 16 0.20 -9.09 1.71
CA GLN A 16 1.49 -9.60 2.19
C GLN A 16 2.63 -8.60 1.93
N THR A 17 2.71 -8.00 0.74
CA THR A 17 3.78 -7.03 0.45
C THR A 17 3.71 -5.75 1.30
N ILE A 18 2.51 -5.37 1.73
CA ILE A 18 2.27 -4.25 2.66
C ILE A 18 2.68 -4.67 4.08
N GLU A 19 2.28 -5.85 4.53
CA GLU A 19 2.66 -6.39 5.84
C GLU A 19 4.18 -6.52 5.98
N GLU A 20 4.86 -6.97 4.93
CA GLU A 20 6.32 -7.07 4.88
C GLU A 20 7.00 -5.70 5.04
N SER A 21 6.49 -4.63 4.40
CA SER A 21 7.00 -3.26 4.62
C SER A 21 6.85 -2.83 6.08
N VAL A 22 5.66 -3.03 6.67
CA VAL A 22 5.41 -2.61 8.05
C VAL A 22 6.28 -3.38 9.04
N GLY A 23 6.65 -4.63 8.72
CA GLY A 23 7.59 -5.41 9.50
C GLY A 23 8.98 -4.77 9.65
N GLU A 24 9.36 -3.87 8.73
CA GLU A 24 10.64 -3.15 8.76
C GLU A 24 10.53 -1.78 9.48
N PHE A 25 9.32 -1.32 9.80
CA PHE A 25 9.11 -0.02 10.42
C PHE A 25 9.57 0.01 11.89
N ASN A 26 10.11 1.14 12.29
CA ASN A 26 10.44 1.45 13.67
C ASN A 26 9.17 1.83 14.45
N MET A 27 8.74 0.92 15.32
CA MET A 27 7.54 1.07 16.15
C MET A 27 7.45 2.37 16.97
N LEU A 28 8.58 3.01 17.30
CA LEU A 28 8.59 4.26 18.08
C LEU A 28 8.49 5.51 17.21
N SER A 29 9.25 5.58 16.10
CA SER A 29 9.26 6.74 15.21
C SER A 29 8.15 6.75 14.17
N GLU A 30 7.63 5.57 13.80
CA GLU A 30 6.61 5.41 12.74
C GLU A 30 5.23 5.00 13.27
N SER A 31 5.00 5.11 14.58
CA SER A 31 3.75 4.66 15.23
C SER A 31 2.46 5.18 14.54
N ASN A 32 2.45 6.43 14.07
CA ASN A 32 1.31 6.99 13.34
C ASN A 32 1.12 6.36 11.96
N LEU A 33 2.20 6.19 11.19
CA LEU A 33 2.18 5.54 9.89
C LEU A 33 1.73 4.08 10.03
N ILE A 34 2.30 3.34 10.99
CA ILE A 34 1.88 1.97 11.34
C ILE A 34 0.39 1.93 11.66
N GLY A 35 -0.13 2.90 12.44
CA GLY A 35 -1.55 3.00 12.76
C GLY A 35 -2.44 3.14 11.52
N ILE A 36 -2.03 3.94 10.54
CA ILE A 36 -2.76 4.07 9.26
C ILE A 36 -2.74 2.73 8.51
N VAL A 37 -1.57 2.09 8.38
CA VAL A 37 -1.48 0.83 7.63
C VAL A 37 -2.34 -0.27 8.27
N MET A 38 -2.29 -0.41 9.60
CA MET A 38 -3.08 -1.41 10.32
C MET A 38 -4.60 -1.21 10.13
N GLN A 39 -5.08 0.04 10.15
CA GLN A 39 -6.49 0.34 9.87
C GLN A 39 -6.92 -0.12 8.47
N TYR A 40 -6.02 -0.03 7.48
CA TYR A 40 -6.32 -0.46 6.13
C TYR A 40 -6.19 -1.98 5.94
N LEU A 41 -5.24 -2.62 6.62
CA LEU A 41 -5.12 -4.08 6.66
C LEU A 41 -6.41 -4.72 7.18
N ASP A 42 -6.96 -4.22 8.29
CA ASP A 42 -8.24 -4.69 8.84
C ASP A 42 -9.38 -4.50 7.84
N ARG A 43 -9.41 -3.36 7.13
CA ARG A 43 -10.47 -3.08 6.13
C ARG A 43 -10.38 -3.99 4.92
N PHE A 44 -9.18 -4.41 4.51
CA PHE A 44 -9.02 -5.26 3.33
C PHE A 44 -9.68 -6.63 3.46
N GLU A 45 -9.98 -7.10 4.67
CA GLU A 45 -10.71 -8.36 4.88
C GLU A 45 -12.18 -8.25 4.45
N ASP A 46 -12.84 -7.15 4.84
CA ASP A 46 -14.30 -7.01 4.79
C ASP A 46 -14.84 -6.05 3.72
N SER A 47 -13.98 -5.24 3.07
CA SER A 47 -14.40 -4.21 2.11
C SER A 47 -14.09 -4.55 0.64
N ASP A 48 -14.63 -3.75 -0.28
CA ASP A 48 -14.21 -3.77 -1.68
C ASP A 48 -12.73 -3.39 -1.78
N PHE A 49 -11.92 -4.31 -2.33
CA PHE A 49 -10.46 -4.23 -2.27
C PHE A 49 -9.90 -3.00 -3.00
N GLU A 50 -10.25 -2.82 -4.28
CA GLU A 50 -9.67 -1.75 -5.11
C GLU A 50 -10.01 -0.34 -4.61
N PRO A 51 -11.29 0.01 -4.28
CA PRO A 51 -11.59 1.31 -3.70
C PRO A 51 -10.85 1.55 -2.39
N THR A 52 -10.76 0.54 -1.54
CA THR A 52 -10.07 0.63 -0.25
C THR A 52 -8.57 0.83 -0.43
N LEU A 53 -7.98 0.21 -1.46
CA LEU A 53 -6.56 0.36 -1.77
C LEU A 53 -6.25 1.74 -2.38
N LEU A 54 -7.18 2.32 -3.15
CA LEU A 54 -7.08 3.71 -3.62
C LEU A 54 -7.21 4.72 -2.48
N ASP A 55 -8.13 4.48 -1.54
CA ASP A 55 -8.27 5.27 -0.33
C ASP A 55 -6.99 5.20 0.51
N PHE A 56 -6.42 4.00 0.69
CA PHE A 56 -5.16 3.82 1.40
C PHE A 56 -4.03 4.65 0.77
N ARG A 57 -3.86 4.56 -0.55
CA ARG A 57 -2.88 5.35 -1.30
C ARG A 57 -3.06 6.86 -1.08
N ARG A 58 -4.30 7.35 -1.09
CA ARG A 58 -4.59 8.77 -0.87
C ARG A 58 -4.18 9.19 0.55
N ASP A 59 -4.57 8.40 1.55
CA ASP A 59 -4.32 8.73 2.95
C ASP A 59 -2.82 8.68 3.30
N LEU A 60 -2.04 7.82 2.63
CA LEU A 60 -0.56 7.82 2.71
C LEU A 60 0.06 9.13 2.19
N ILE A 61 -0.38 9.60 1.02
CA ILE A 61 0.09 10.86 0.43
C ILE A 61 -0.28 12.05 1.35
N GLU A 62 -1.51 12.07 1.86
CA GLU A 62 -1.97 13.12 2.77
C GLU A 62 -1.21 13.11 4.10
N TYR A 63 -0.86 11.92 4.63
CA TYR A 63 -0.02 11.79 5.82
C TYR A 63 1.37 12.38 5.60
N ASP A 64 2.00 12.06 4.47
CA ASP A 64 3.34 12.53 4.12
C ASP A 64 3.41 14.05 4.01
N GLU A 65 2.44 14.66 3.32
CA GLU A 65 2.31 16.12 3.23
C GLU A 65 2.09 16.77 4.60
N LYS A 66 1.22 16.19 5.44
CA LYS A 66 0.89 16.74 6.77
C LYS A 66 2.04 16.64 7.77
N THR A 67 2.85 15.60 7.67
CA THR A 67 3.99 15.40 8.56
C THR A 67 5.24 16.11 8.09
N GLY A 68 5.23 16.67 6.87
CA GLY A 68 6.41 17.32 6.29
C GLY A 68 7.48 16.29 5.92
N HIS A 69 7.06 15.16 5.35
CA HIS A 69 7.94 14.14 4.78
C HIS A 69 8.81 13.41 5.83
N VAL A 70 8.34 13.30 7.07
CA VAL A 70 9.08 12.65 8.17
C VAL A 70 9.32 11.15 7.89
N ASN A 71 8.41 10.51 7.16
CA ASN A 71 8.49 9.08 6.79
C ASN A 71 8.46 8.89 5.26
N GLU A 72 8.96 9.86 4.50
CA GLU A 72 8.87 9.90 3.02
C GLU A 72 9.27 8.58 2.37
N ARG A 73 10.39 7.99 2.80
CA ARG A 73 10.88 6.72 2.25
C ARG A 73 9.88 5.58 2.41
N ASP A 74 9.29 5.44 3.59
CA ASP A 74 8.37 4.36 3.93
C ASP A 74 7.03 4.56 3.22
N VAL A 75 6.57 5.82 3.14
CA VAL A 75 5.39 6.20 2.36
C VAL A 75 5.60 5.89 0.88
N ASP A 76 6.73 6.30 0.30
CA ASP A 76 7.05 6.09 -1.11
C ASP A 76 7.08 4.60 -1.46
N GLU A 77 7.65 3.77 -0.58
CA GLU A 77 7.67 2.32 -0.78
C GLU A 77 6.25 1.75 -0.80
N LEU A 78 5.41 2.12 0.17
CA LEU A 78 4.02 1.66 0.24
C LEU A 78 3.22 2.13 -0.99
N VAL A 79 3.34 3.40 -1.36
CA VAL A 79 2.68 3.96 -2.55
C VAL A 79 3.17 3.27 -3.82
N PHE A 80 4.46 2.98 -3.93
CA PHE A 80 5.02 2.24 -5.04
C PHE A 80 4.41 0.83 -5.14
N LYS A 81 4.36 0.06 -4.04
CA LYS A 81 3.78 -1.28 -3.99
C LYS A 81 2.28 -1.27 -4.35
N ILE A 82 1.53 -0.31 -3.80
CA ILE A 82 0.13 -0.10 -4.17
C ILE A 82 0.02 0.21 -5.67
N ASN A 83 0.83 1.12 -6.20
CA ASN A 83 0.82 1.42 -7.63
C ASN A 83 1.15 0.18 -8.47
N GLN A 84 2.10 -0.68 -8.06
CA GLN A 84 2.40 -1.94 -8.76
C GLN A 84 1.20 -2.88 -8.79
N SER A 85 0.43 -2.97 -7.70
CA SER A 85 -0.78 -3.80 -7.65
C SER A 85 -1.87 -3.37 -8.65
N PHE A 86 -1.94 -2.06 -8.95
CA PHE A 86 -2.78 -1.51 -10.02
C PHE A 86 -2.09 -1.61 -11.39
N ASN A 87 -0.75 -1.48 -11.41
CA ASN A 87 0.11 -1.38 -12.58
C ASN A 87 0.82 -2.68 -12.98
N GLY A 88 0.11 -3.82 -12.94
CA GLY A 88 0.20 -4.77 -14.06
C GLY A 88 -0.12 -4.13 -15.43
N PHE A 89 -0.10 -2.80 -15.58
CA PHE A 89 -0.63 -1.97 -16.65
C PHE A 89 0.37 -1.08 -17.37
N ASN A 90 1.62 -0.91 -16.92
CA ASN A 90 2.68 -0.31 -17.73
C ASN A 90 4.05 -0.48 -17.05
N THR A 91 4.77 -1.51 -17.46
CA THR A 91 6.24 -1.51 -17.40
C THR A 91 6.73 -0.77 -18.65
N TYR A 92 7.62 0.22 -18.46
CA TYR A 92 8.41 0.79 -19.55
C TYR A 92 9.22 -0.28 -20.29
#